data_AF-A0A547PA25-F1
#
_entry.id   AF-A0A547PA25-F1
#
_cell.length_a   1.000
_cell.length_b   1.000
_cell.length_c   1.000
_cell.angle_alpha   90.00
_cell.angle_beta   90.00
_cell.angle_gamma   90.00
#
_symmetry.space_group_name_H-M   'P 1'
#
loop_
_entity.id
_entity.type
_entity.pdbx_description
1 polymer ?
#
loop_
_entity_poly.entity_id
_entity_poly.type
_entity_poly.pdbx_seq_one_letter_code
_entity_poly.pdbx_strand_id
1 'polypeptide(L)'
;MTFQGKFWLWAAIAFGAAAIAGVVIGKTVPASGGVENPALVLPMLLMVVALVSAATWVWWQKTDDIQQQGQLISWWWGGTFGALAMLVVLVVMTGRHSEISLGATYLFLAEFAGFAVVWCVWKLRGRGPAE
;
A
#
# COMPACT_ATOMS: atom_id res chain seq x y z
N MET A 1 20.00 -16.06 11.87
CA MET A 1 19.17 -14.85 12.12
C MET A 1 17.81 -15.29 12.66
N THR A 2 17.39 -14.78 13.81
CA THR A 2 16.08 -15.11 14.42
C THR A 2 14.93 -14.64 13.53
N PHE A 3 13.74 -15.26 13.65
CA PHE A 3 12.55 -14.87 12.88
C PHE A 3 12.19 -13.39 13.08
N GLN A 4 12.31 -12.88 14.32
CA GLN A 4 12.14 -11.45 14.61
C GLN A 4 13.16 -10.57 13.87
N GLY A 5 14.42 -10.99 13.77
CA GLY A 5 15.44 -10.24 13.02
C GLY A 5 15.14 -10.16 11.52
N LYS A 6 14.64 -11.26 10.93
CA LYS A 6 14.19 -11.27 9.53
C LYS A 6 12.99 -10.34 9.31
N PHE A 7 12.02 -10.35 10.23
CA PHE A 7 10.84 -9.49 10.16
C PHE A 7 11.20 -8.01 10.12
N TRP A 8 12.05 -7.55 11.05
CA TRP A 8 12.48 -6.15 11.09
C TRP A 8 13.29 -5.73 9.87
N LEU A 9 14.11 -6.64 9.34
CA LEU A 9 14.83 -6.40 8.09
C LEU A 9 13.87 -6.19 6.92
N TRP A 10 12.87 -7.06 6.75
CA TRP A 10 11.87 -6.93 5.68
C TRP A 10 11.01 -5.66 5.85
N ALA A 11 10.64 -5.32 7.07
CA ALA A 11 9.94 -4.07 7.36
C ALA A 11 10.80 -2.86 6.97
N ALA A 12 12.06 -2.83 7.36
CA ALA A 12 12.99 -1.74 7.00
C ALA A 12 13.16 -1.62 5.48
N ILE A 13 13.28 -2.74 4.76
CA ILE A 13 13.34 -2.77 3.30
C ILE A 13 12.05 -2.23 2.68
N ALA A 14 10.89 -2.64 3.18
CA ALA A 14 9.59 -2.18 2.68
C ALA A 14 9.41 -0.66 2.87
N PHE A 15 9.70 -0.15 4.08
CA PHE A 15 9.63 1.29 4.36
C PHE A 15 10.66 2.09 3.56
N GLY A 16 11.88 1.58 3.42
CA GLY A 16 12.90 2.21 2.58
C GLY A 16 12.50 2.27 1.11
N ALA A 17 11.98 1.17 0.56
CA ALA A 17 11.49 1.11 -0.81
C ALA A 17 10.31 2.07 -1.03
N ALA A 18 9.36 2.13 -0.11
CA ALA A 18 8.23 3.05 -0.16
C ALA A 18 8.67 4.53 -0.08
N ALA A 19 9.66 4.85 0.76
CA ALA A 19 10.22 6.19 0.86
C ALA A 19 10.92 6.61 -0.43
N ILE A 20 11.74 5.73 -0.99
CA ILE A 20 12.40 5.96 -2.29
C ILE A 20 11.34 6.15 -3.39
N ALA A 21 10.30 5.32 -3.41
CA ALA A 21 9.17 5.44 -4.32
C ALA A 21 8.54 6.83 -4.26
N GLY A 22 8.23 7.30 -3.04
CA GLY A 22 7.61 8.61 -2.81
C GLY A 22 8.51 9.76 -3.30
N VAL A 23 9.82 9.68 -3.07
CA VAL A 23 10.78 10.68 -3.56
C VAL A 23 10.86 10.67 -5.08
N VAL A 24 10.93 9.49 -5.70
CA VAL A 24 10.97 9.35 -7.16
C VAL A 24 9.70 9.93 -7.76
N ILE A 25 8.52 9.49 -7.29
CA ILE A 25 7.21 10.00 -7.75
C ILE A 25 7.14 11.53 -7.59
N GLY A 26 7.53 12.06 -6.43
CA GLY A 26 7.49 13.49 -6.16
C GLY A 26 8.41 14.33 -7.05
N LYS A 27 9.47 13.74 -7.59
CA LYS A 27 10.41 14.39 -8.52
C LYS A 27 10.07 14.18 -9.99
N THR A 28 9.49 13.03 -10.35
CA THR A 28 9.25 12.67 -11.76
C THR A 28 7.84 12.99 -12.21
N VAL A 29 6.86 13.00 -11.31
CA VAL A 29 5.47 13.27 -11.66
C VAL A 29 5.16 14.76 -11.48
N PRO A 30 4.72 15.45 -12.54
CA PRO A 30 4.35 16.86 -12.46
C PRO A 30 3.17 17.07 -11.52
N ALA A 31 3.13 18.27 -10.91
CA ALA A 31 2.05 18.65 -10.01
C ALA A 31 0.68 18.63 -10.72
N SER A 32 0.63 19.15 -11.94
CA SER A 32 -0.55 19.22 -12.79
C SER A 32 -0.26 18.63 -14.16
N GLY A 33 -1.20 17.86 -14.70
CA GLY A 33 -1.04 17.17 -15.98
C GLY A 33 -0.32 15.84 -15.84
N GLY A 34 -0.48 14.95 -16.82
CA GLY A 34 0.21 13.66 -16.84
C GLY A 34 1.71 13.80 -17.10
N VAL A 35 2.47 12.74 -16.85
CA VAL A 35 3.88 12.67 -17.25
C VAL A 35 4.04 12.64 -18.76
N GLU A 36 5.12 13.24 -19.26
CA GLU A 36 5.42 13.33 -20.71
C GLU A 36 5.65 11.95 -21.35
N ASN A 37 6.27 11.01 -20.63
CA ASN A 37 6.53 9.65 -21.10
C ASN A 37 5.93 8.60 -20.16
N PRO A 38 4.60 8.37 -20.24
CA PRO A 38 3.94 7.42 -19.36
C PRO A 38 4.36 5.97 -19.61
N ALA A 39 4.77 5.64 -20.84
CA ALA A 39 5.21 4.29 -21.20
C ALA A 39 6.47 3.86 -20.44
N LEU A 40 7.34 4.82 -20.06
CA LEU A 40 8.52 4.56 -19.24
C LEU A 40 8.21 4.64 -17.74
N VAL A 41 7.47 5.68 -17.33
CA VAL A 41 7.24 5.97 -15.90
C VAL A 41 6.28 4.97 -15.27
N LEU A 42 5.22 4.57 -15.98
CA LEU A 42 4.21 3.68 -15.42
C LEU A 42 4.75 2.30 -15.05
N PRO A 43 5.47 1.56 -15.94
CA PRO A 43 6.03 0.26 -15.57
C PRO A 43 7.04 0.36 -14.42
N MET A 44 7.84 1.43 -14.39
CA MET A 44 8.79 1.68 -13.31
C MET A 44 8.06 1.83 -11.97
N LEU A 45 7.02 2.67 -11.90
CA LEU A 45 6.28 2.88 -10.65
C LEU A 45 5.46 1.65 -10.24
N LEU A 46 4.88 0.92 -11.20
CA LEU A 46 4.19 -0.35 -10.91
C LEU A 46 5.14 -1.42 -10.38
N MET A 47 6.39 -1.47 -10.88
CA MET A 47 7.41 -2.37 -10.33
C MET A 47 7.73 -2.00 -8.89
N VAL A 48 7.82 -0.72 -8.54
CA VAL A 48 8.03 -0.29 -7.16
C VAL A 48 6.85 -0.69 -6.27
N VAL A 49 5.60 -0.51 -6.74
CA VAL A 49 4.41 -0.99 -6.03
C VAL A 49 4.48 -2.50 -5.80
N ALA A 50 4.80 -3.29 -6.83
CA ALA A 50 4.95 -4.74 -6.71
C ALA A 50 6.03 -5.14 -5.69
N LEU A 51 7.18 -4.45 -5.68
CA LEU A 51 8.26 -4.69 -4.71
C LEU A 51 7.84 -4.34 -3.28
N VAL A 52 7.15 -3.22 -3.08
CA VAL A 52 6.63 -2.83 -1.75
C VAL A 52 5.58 -3.83 -1.26
N SER A 53 4.68 -4.26 -2.13
CA SER A 53 3.68 -5.29 -1.80
C SER A 53 4.33 -6.64 -1.49
N ALA A 54 5.34 -7.06 -2.25
CA ALA A 54 6.10 -8.27 -1.97
C ALA A 54 6.89 -8.19 -0.64
N ALA A 55 7.51 -7.04 -0.35
CA ALA A 55 8.26 -6.84 0.89
C ALA A 55 7.35 -6.82 2.13
N THR A 56 6.12 -6.31 1.99
CA THR A 56 5.12 -6.30 3.07
C THR A 56 4.34 -7.61 3.19
N TRP A 57 4.51 -8.55 2.24
CA TRP A 57 3.78 -9.82 2.20
C TRP A 57 3.79 -10.58 3.54
N VAL A 58 4.94 -10.67 4.19
CA VAL A 58 5.10 -11.38 5.49
C VAL A 58 4.32 -10.69 6.62
N TRP A 59 4.17 -9.36 6.57
CA TRP A 59 3.36 -8.64 7.55
C TRP A 59 1.88 -8.90 7.32
N TRP A 60 1.46 -8.85 6.05
CA TRP A 60 0.07 -9.08 5.65
C TRP A 60 -0.42 -10.49 6.02
N GLN A 61 0.44 -11.50 5.95
CA GLN A 61 0.13 -12.87 6.44
C GLN A 61 -0.27 -12.93 7.91
N LYS A 62 0.18 -11.99 8.77
CA LYS A 62 -0.22 -11.95 10.19
C LYS A 62 -1.54 -11.23 10.43
N THR A 63 -1.89 -10.31 9.53
CA THR A 63 -3.22 -9.67 9.48
C THR A 63 -4.26 -10.56 8.82
N ASP A 64 -3.83 -11.63 8.14
CA ASP A 64 -4.71 -12.64 7.55
C ASP A 64 -5.59 -13.32 8.61
N ASP A 65 -5.14 -13.46 9.87
CA ASP A 65 -5.97 -13.98 10.98
C ASP A 65 -7.27 -13.17 11.14
N ILE A 66 -7.21 -11.83 10.99
CA ILE A 66 -8.39 -10.95 11.04
C ILE A 66 -9.25 -11.14 9.79
N GLN A 67 -8.63 -11.36 8.64
CA GLN A 67 -9.34 -11.58 7.38
C GLN A 67 -10.07 -12.92 7.36
N GLN A 68 -9.44 -13.97 7.88
CA GLN A 68 -10.02 -15.30 7.99
C GLN A 68 -11.20 -15.28 8.96
N GLN A 69 -11.06 -14.61 10.11
CA GLN A 69 -12.17 -14.41 11.05
C GLN A 69 -13.29 -13.53 10.47
N GLY A 70 -12.94 -12.52 9.66
CA GLY A 70 -13.89 -11.58 9.06
C GLY A 70 -14.45 -11.99 7.69
N GLN A 71 -14.01 -13.10 7.10
CA GLN A 71 -14.28 -13.49 5.69
C GLN A 71 -13.91 -12.42 4.64
N LEU A 72 -12.89 -11.60 4.92
CA LEU A 72 -12.47 -10.46 4.08
C LEU A 72 -11.30 -10.80 3.14
N ILE A 73 -11.15 -12.07 2.73
CA ILE A 73 -9.95 -12.62 2.07
C ILE A 73 -9.51 -11.81 0.84
N SER A 74 -10.46 -11.31 0.04
CA SER A 74 -10.15 -10.59 -1.21
C SER A 74 -9.88 -9.08 -1.04
N TRP A 75 -10.36 -8.47 0.04
CA TRP A 75 -10.36 -7.01 0.19
C TRP A 75 -8.95 -6.46 0.40
N TRP A 76 -8.14 -7.06 1.28
CA TRP A 76 -6.85 -6.46 1.64
C TRP A 76 -5.73 -6.77 0.65
N TRP A 77 -5.66 -7.98 0.11
CA TRP A 77 -4.59 -8.34 -0.83
C TRP A 77 -4.85 -7.81 -2.23
N GLY A 78 -5.99 -8.19 -2.81
CA GLY A 78 -6.36 -7.77 -4.17
C GLY A 78 -6.81 -6.31 -4.22
N GLY A 79 -7.65 -5.88 -3.26
CA GLY A 79 -8.18 -4.53 -3.21
C GLY A 79 -7.10 -3.48 -2.95
N THR A 80 -6.27 -3.63 -1.91
CA THR A 80 -5.21 -2.65 -1.62
C THR A 80 -4.17 -2.59 -2.73
N PHE A 81 -3.75 -3.75 -3.27
CA PHE A 81 -2.79 -3.78 -4.38
C PHE A 81 -3.37 -3.13 -5.64
N GLY A 82 -4.60 -3.49 -6.01
CA GLY A 82 -5.30 -2.91 -7.15
C GLY A 82 -5.54 -1.41 -7.01
N ALA A 83 -5.93 -0.96 -5.82
CA ALA A 83 -6.12 0.45 -5.51
C ALA A 83 -4.79 1.22 -5.59
N LEU A 84 -3.71 0.67 -5.06
CA LEU A 84 -2.38 1.30 -5.13
C LEU A 84 -1.85 1.36 -6.57
N ALA A 85 -2.06 0.31 -7.37
CA ALA A 85 -1.73 0.31 -8.78
C ALA A 85 -2.56 1.35 -9.56
N MET A 86 -3.86 1.44 -9.28
CA MET A 86 -4.75 2.41 -9.91
C MET A 86 -4.41 3.85 -9.51
N LEU A 87 -4.01 4.08 -8.25
CA LEU A 87 -3.49 5.38 -7.81
C LEU A 87 -2.27 5.80 -8.61
N VAL A 88 -1.31 4.89 -8.82
CA VAL A 88 -0.14 5.15 -9.66
C VAL A 88 -0.57 5.49 -11.09
N VAL A 89 -1.52 4.75 -11.68
CA VAL A 89 -2.06 5.06 -13.00
C VAL A 89 -2.66 6.47 -13.03
N LEU A 90 -3.53 6.81 -12.08
CA LEU A 90 -4.17 8.13 -12.01
C LEU A 90 -3.15 9.26 -11.87
N VAL A 91 -2.16 9.09 -10.99
CA VAL A 91 -1.09 10.06 -10.74
C VAL A 91 -0.23 10.27 -11.99
N VAL A 92 0.11 9.19 -12.71
CA VAL A 92 0.86 9.25 -13.97
C VAL A 92 0.04 9.91 -15.08
N MET A 93 -1.25 9.60 -15.20
CA MET A 93 -2.10 10.09 -16.28
C MET A 93 -2.58 11.53 -16.10
N THR A 94 -2.84 11.93 -14.87
CA THR A 94 -3.54 13.20 -14.58
C THR A 94 -2.70 14.19 -13.76
N GLY A 95 -1.58 13.72 -13.20
CA GLY A 95 -0.75 14.49 -12.29
C GLY A 95 -1.12 14.25 -10.83
N ARG A 96 -0.18 14.57 -9.93
CA ARG A 96 -0.32 14.29 -8.49
C ARG A 96 -1.28 15.22 -7.74
N HIS A 97 -1.57 16.41 -8.28
CA HIS A 97 -2.54 17.36 -7.70
C HIS A 97 -3.82 17.49 -8.52
N SER A 98 -4.11 16.55 -9.43
CA SER A 98 -5.42 16.52 -10.06
C SER A 98 -6.49 16.20 -9.01
N GLU A 99 -7.70 16.75 -9.18
CA GLU A 99 -8.81 16.49 -8.25
C GLU A 99 -9.10 14.99 -8.10
N ILE A 100 -8.98 14.25 -9.21
CA ILE A 100 -9.19 12.80 -9.25
C ILE A 100 -8.09 12.05 -8.49
N SER A 101 -6.81 12.36 -8.74
CA SER A 101 -5.69 11.72 -8.05
C SER A 101 -5.70 12.02 -6.55
N LEU A 102 -6.02 13.28 -6.16
CA LEU A 102 -6.12 13.66 -4.77
C LEU A 102 -7.30 12.97 -4.09
N GLY A 103 -8.48 12.98 -4.71
CA GLY A 103 -9.67 12.29 -4.20
C GLY A 103 -9.43 10.80 -3.99
N ALA A 104 -8.84 10.12 -4.98
CA ALA A 104 -8.47 8.71 -4.87
C ALA A 104 -7.43 8.48 -3.76
N THR A 105 -6.42 9.37 -3.65
CA THR A 105 -5.39 9.28 -2.61
C THR A 105 -6.00 9.41 -1.22
N TYR A 106 -6.89 10.39 -1.01
CA TYR A 106 -7.59 10.58 0.25
C TYR A 106 -8.49 9.40 0.60
N LEU A 107 -9.19 8.83 -0.38
CA LEU A 107 -10.00 7.63 -0.18
C LEU A 107 -9.13 6.46 0.29
N PHE A 108 -8.02 6.20 -0.39
CA PHE A 108 -7.09 5.14 -0.02
C PHE A 108 -6.49 5.34 1.39
N LEU A 109 -6.13 6.57 1.74
CA LEU A 109 -5.66 6.90 3.09
C LEU A 109 -6.76 6.73 4.14
N ALA A 110 -8.01 7.05 3.82
CA ALA A 110 -9.15 6.85 4.69
C ALA A 110 -9.45 5.36 4.91
N GLU A 111 -9.36 4.53 3.87
CA GLU A 111 -9.48 3.07 3.97
C GLU A 111 -8.39 2.49 4.89
N PHE A 112 -7.14 2.92 4.69
CA PHE A 112 -6.02 2.51 5.54
C PHE A 112 -6.21 2.95 6.99
N ALA A 113 -6.67 4.19 7.23
CA ALA A 113 -6.94 4.68 8.58
C ALA A 113 -8.09 3.92 9.25
N GLY A 114 -9.17 3.66 8.51
CA GLY A 114 -10.30 2.86 8.99
C GLY A 114 -9.85 1.45 9.39
N PHE A 115 -8.99 0.83 8.58
CA PHE A 115 -8.38 -0.44 8.94
C PHE A 115 -7.53 -0.37 10.18
N ALA A 116 -6.64 0.62 10.30
CA ALA A 116 -5.79 0.76 11.47
C ALA A 116 -6.63 0.87 12.76
N VAL A 117 -7.75 1.58 12.71
CA VAL A 117 -8.71 1.66 13.82
C VAL A 117 -9.33 0.29 14.12
N VAL A 118 -9.88 -0.41 13.12
CA VAL A 118 -10.50 -1.73 13.30
C VAL A 118 -9.48 -2.75 13.84
N TRP A 119 -8.26 -2.74 13.29
CA TRP A 119 -7.15 -3.59 13.71
C TRP A 119 -6.76 -3.33 15.16
N CYS A 120 -6.63 -2.06 15.56
CA CYS A 120 -6.35 -1.68 16.95
C CYS A 120 -7.46 -2.15 17.89
N VAL A 121 -8.74 -1.96 17.52
CA VAL A 121 -9.89 -2.42 18.31
C VAL A 121 -9.89 -3.93 18.45
N TRP A 122 -9.67 -4.67 17.36
CA TRP A 122 -9.55 -6.14 17.38
C TRP A 122 -8.43 -6.59 18.30
N LYS A 123 -7.25 -5.97 18.20
CA LYS A 123 -6.09 -6.31 19.03
C LYS A 123 -6.33 -6.03 20.52
N LEU A 124 -7.03 -4.94 20.83
CA LEU A 124 -7.34 -4.53 22.21
C LEU A 124 -8.44 -5.36 22.87
N ARG A 125 -9.40 -5.89 22.11
CA ARG A 125 -10.48 -6.73 22.65
C ARG A 125 -10.00 -8.11 23.11
N GLY A 126 -8.70 -8.39 22.99
CA GLY A 126 -8.16 -9.74 23.02
C GLY A 126 -8.62 -10.47 21.77
N ARG A 127 -7.80 -11.40 21.27
CA ARG A 127 -8.28 -12.37 20.29
C ARG A 127 -9.43 -13.09 20.97
N GLY A 128 -10.68 -12.66 20.72
CA GLY A 128 -11.87 -13.32 21.27
C GLY A 128 -11.72 -14.81 21.02
N PRO A 129 -12.21 -15.69 21.91
CA PRO A 129 -11.84 -17.11 21.98
C PRO A 129 -11.86 -17.72 20.58
N ALA A 130 -10.69 -17.75 19.96
CA ALA A 130 -10.45 -18.21 18.62
C ALA A 130 -9.21 -19.08 18.78
N GLU A 131 -9.51 -20.29 19.25
CA GLU A 131 -8.66 -21.49 19.34
C GLU A 131 -7.42 -21.40 20.24
#